data_AF-A0A3D6C9H1-F1
#
_entry.id   AF-A0A3D6C9H1-F1
#
_cell.length_a   1.000
_cell.length_b   1.000
_cell.length_c   1.000
_cell.angle_alpha   90.00
_cell.angle_beta   90.00
_cell.angle_gamma   90.00
#
_symmetry.space_group_name_H-M   'P 1'
#
loop_
_entity.id
_entity.type
_entity.pdbx_description
1 polymer ?
#
loop_
_entity_poly.entity_id
_entity_poly.type
_entity_poly.pdbx_seq_one_letter_code
_entity_poly.pdbx_strand_id
1 'polypeptide(L)'
;MTIIDQKLVHKLIENGVDAALIPGFIRSLANAFLINPDMSHCQANKRLKYLGWEDVEIDYHTFSLAINALETKGLNQLKYKSAPWYIASFKTQAPGPRI
;
A
#
# COMPACT_ATOMS: atom_id res chain seq x y z
N MET A 1 -14.40 13.35 -2.91
CA MET A 1 -12.95 13.55 -2.78
C MET A 1 -12.74 14.67 -1.78
N THR A 2 -12.03 14.44 -0.69
CA THR A 2 -11.81 15.45 0.35
C THR A 2 -10.73 16.44 -0.06
N ILE A 3 -10.62 17.60 0.61
CA ILE A 3 -9.51 18.54 0.40
C ILE A 3 -8.15 17.86 0.67
N ILE A 4 -8.09 16.94 1.64
CA ILE A 4 -6.90 16.15 1.96
C ILE A 4 -6.55 15.22 0.79
N ASP A 5 -7.54 14.56 0.17
CA ASP A 5 -7.33 13.70 -1.00
C ASP A 5 -6.75 14.48 -2.18
N GLN A 6 -7.27 15.68 -2.44
CA GLN A 6 -6.79 16.55 -3.52
C GLN A 6 -5.36 17.02 -3.26
N LYS A 7 -5.07 17.44 -2.03
CA LYS A 7 -3.72 17.87 -1.64
C LYS A 7 -2.71 16.72 -1.73
N LEU A 8 -3.10 15.52 -1.31
CA LEU A 8 -2.28 14.32 -1.43
C LEU A 8 -1.99 13.97 -2.89
N VAL A 9 -3.02 13.96 -3.75
CA VAL A 9 -2.84 13.71 -5.19
C VAL A 9 -1.87 14.71 -5.80
N HIS A 10 -2.04 16.00 -5.49
CA HIS A 10 -1.14 17.04 -5.98
C HIS A 10 0.31 16.80 -5.54
N LYS A 11 0.53 16.52 -4.25
CA LYS A 11 1.85 16.21 -3.71
C LYS A 11 2.48 14.98 -4.36
N LEU A 12 1.71 13.92 -4.60
CA LEU A 12 2.25 12.72 -5.26
C LEU A 12 2.70 13.01 -6.69
N ILE A 13 1.98 13.86 -7.42
CA ILE A 13 2.38 14.30 -8.76
C ILE A 13 3.66 15.13 -8.69
N GLU A 14 3.76 16.08 -7.75
CA GLU A 14 4.99 16.88 -7.52
C GLU A 14 6.20 15.99 -7.19
N ASN A 15 5.98 14.87 -6.50
CA ASN A 15 7.01 13.90 -6.14
C ASN A 15 7.32 12.88 -7.26
N GLY A 16 6.76 13.05 -8.46
CA GLY A 16 7.09 12.24 -9.64
C GLY A 16 6.20 11.01 -9.86
N VAL A 17 5.12 10.85 -9.11
CA VAL A 17 4.15 9.77 -9.36
C VAL A 17 3.27 10.15 -10.54
N ASP A 18 3.31 9.35 -11.61
CA ASP A 18 2.35 9.49 -12.72
C ASP A 18 0.91 9.38 -12.19
N ALA A 19 0.04 10.30 -12.63
CA ALA A 19 -1.36 10.35 -12.20
C ALA A 19 -2.11 9.02 -12.39
N ALA A 20 -1.81 8.27 -13.45
CA ALA A 20 -2.38 6.95 -13.73
C ALA A 20 -1.91 5.88 -12.72
N LEU A 21 -0.75 6.09 -12.11
CA LEU A 21 -0.10 5.17 -11.19
C LEU A 21 -0.38 5.47 -9.70
N ILE A 22 -0.94 6.64 -9.37
CA ILE A 22 -1.31 7.03 -8.00
C ILE A 22 -2.12 5.94 -7.26
N PRO A 23 -3.14 5.29 -7.85
CA PRO A 23 -3.86 4.23 -7.14
C PRO A 23 -2.96 3.04 -6.75
N GLY A 24 -1.98 2.71 -7.60
CA GLY A 24 -0.98 1.69 -7.32
C GLY A 24 -0.04 2.12 -6.21
N PHE A 25 0.44 3.37 -6.24
CA PHE A 25 1.32 3.93 -5.21
C PHE A 25 0.65 3.89 -3.83
N ILE A 26 -0.58 4.40 -3.74
CA ILE A 26 -1.36 4.41 -2.50
C ILE A 26 -1.58 2.97 -1.99
N ARG A 27 -1.84 2.00 -2.87
CA ARG A 27 -1.98 0.60 -2.50
C ARG A 27 -0.68 0.03 -1.91
N SER A 28 0.48 0.32 -2.53
CA SER A 28 1.78 -0.11 -2.02
C SER A 28 2.07 0.49 -0.64
N LEU A 29 1.77 1.78 -0.44
CA LEU A 29 1.95 2.46 0.83
C LEU A 29 0.99 1.90 1.91
N ALA A 30 -0.28 1.69 1.57
CA ALA A 30 -1.26 1.08 2.47
C ALA A 30 -0.83 -0.32 2.91
N ASN A 31 -0.34 -1.15 1.98
CA ASN A 31 0.17 -2.48 2.31
C ASN A 31 1.40 -2.42 3.21
N ALA A 32 2.32 -1.47 2.98
CA ALA A 32 3.48 -1.26 3.84
C ALA A 32 3.05 -0.86 5.27
N PHE A 33 2.08 0.05 5.38
CA PHE A 33 1.55 0.50 6.67
C PHE A 33 0.80 -0.60 7.42
N LEU A 34 0.03 -1.45 6.72
CA LEU A 34 -0.65 -2.60 7.34
C LEU A 34 0.33 -3.62 7.93
N ILE A 35 1.54 -3.73 7.38
CA ILE A 35 2.60 -4.62 7.89
C ILE A 35 3.31 -3.99 9.08
N ASN A 36 3.57 -2.68 9.04
CA ASN A 36 4.22 -1.94 10.12
C ASN A 36 3.55 -0.56 10.32
N PRO A 37 2.53 -0.47 11.20
CA PRO A 37 1.81 0.77 11.46
C PRO A 37 2.68 1.87 12.07
N ASP A 38 3.72 1.50 12.80
CA ASP A 38 4.63 2.45 13.47
C ASP A 38 5.80 2.89 12.56
N MET A 39 5.73 2.62 11.25
CA MET A 39 6.81 2.95 10.34
C MET A 39 6.96 4.48 10.16
N SER A 40 8.21 4.94 10.23
CA SER A 40 8.58 6.29 9.83
C SER A 40 8.48 6.48 8.31
N HIS A 41 8.39 7.73 7.86
CA HIS A 41 8.44 8.06 6.42
C HIS A 41 9.70 7.51 5.72
N CYS A 42 10.86 7.52 6.40
CA CYS A 42 12.09 6.92 5.88
C CYS A 42 11.96 5.41 5.65
N GLN A 43 11.31 4.70 6.57
CA GLN A 43 11.04 3.26 6.41
C GLN A 43 10.02 3.01 5.30
N ALA A 44 9.00 3.87 5.18
CA ALA A 44 8.04 3.83 4.09
C ALA A 44 8.73 3.99 2.72
N ASN A 45 9.60 4.99 2.55
CA ASN A 45 10.37 5.19 1.31
C ASN A 45 11.24 3.97 0.97
N LYS A 46 11.97 3.41 1.94
CA LYS A 46 12.75 2.17 1.73
C LYS A 46 11.86 1.02 1.25
N ARG A 47 10.67 0.88 1.83
CA ARG A 47 9.72 -0.17 1.45
C ARG A 47 9.12 0.07 0.06
N LEU A 48 8.80 1.32 -0.28
CA LEU A 48 8.28 1.70 -1.59
C LEU A 48 9.32 1.46 -2.70
N LYS A 49 10.59 1.78 -2.47
CA LYS A 49 11.70 1.45 -3.38
C LYS A 49 11.79 -0.06 -3.64
N TYR A 50 11.71 -0.88 -2.58
CA TYR A 50 11.66 -2.35 -2.72
C TYR A 50 10.43 -2.85 -3.53
N LEU A 51 9.34 -2.08 -3.55
CA LEU A 51 8.12 -2.39 -4.30
C LEU A 51 8.12 -1.83 -5.74
N GLY A 52 9.26 -1.31 -6.22
CA GLY A 52 9.43 -0.79 -7.57
C GLY A 52 9.19 0.72 -7.72
N TRP A 53 9.01 1.46 -6.63
CA TRP A 53 8.93 2.93 -6.64
C TRP A 53 10.31 3.55 -6.39
N GLU A 54 11.28 3.20 -7.22
CA GLU A 54 12.69 3.56 -7.02
C GLU A 54 12.95 5.08 -7.14
N ASP A 55 12.28 5.71 -8.10
CA ASP A 55 12.43 7.13 -8.44
C ASP A 55 11.50 8.07 -7.65
N VAL A 56 10.67 7.52 -6.75
CA VAL A 56 9.72 8.30 -5.96
C VAL A 56 10.14 8.31 -4.50
N GLU A 57 10.26 9.52 -3.94
CA GLU A 57 10.52 9.71 -2.52
C GLU A 57 9.52 10.71 -1.95
N ILE A 58 8.83 10.33 -0.87
CA ILE A 58 7.86 11.20 -0.19
C ILE A 58 8.46 11.77 1.09
N ASP A 59 8.18 13.05 1.34
CA ASP A 59 8.57 13.71 2.58
C ASP A 59 7.62 13.34 3.73
N TYR A 60 7.98 13.77 4.94
CA TYR A 60 7.14 13.55 6.13
C TYR A 60 5.73 14.12 5.96
N HIS A 61 5.58 15.29 5.34
CA HIS A 61 4.28 15.93 5.16
C HIS A 61 3.34 15.10 4.26
N THR A 62 3.87 14.64 3.11
CA THR A 62 3.15 13.81 2.15
C THR A 62 2.80 12.46 2.74
N PHE A 63 3.72 11.87 3.52
CA PHE A 63 3.46 10.66 4.28
C PHE A 63 2.29 10.83 5.26
N SER A 64 2.29 11.89 6.09
CA SER A 64 1.18 12.16 7.03
C SER A 64 -0.16 12.40 6.32
N LEU A 65 -0.16 13.07 5.17
CA LEU A 65 -1.38 13.23 4.36
C LEU A 65 -1.92 11.88 3.88
N ALA A 66 -1.01 11.00 3.43
CA ALA A 66 -1.39 9.67 2.96
C ALA A 66 -1.96 8.80 4.07
N ILE A 67 -1.33 8.75 5.24
CA ILE A 67 -1.82 7.96 6.38
C ILE A 67 -3.18 8.48 6.86
N ASN A 68 -3.34 9.79 7.05
CA ASN A 68 -4.63 10.38 7.43
C ASN A 68 -5.73 10.04 6.41
N ALA A 69 -5.42 10.12 5.11
CA ALA A 69 -6.38 9.78 4.05
C ALA A 69 -6.77 8.30 4.08
N LEU A 70 -5.82 7.41 4.37
CA LEU A 70 -6.04 5.98 4.48
C LEU A 70 -6.87 5.62 5.73
N GLU A 71 -6.53 6.18 6.88
CA GLU A 71 -7.26 5.96 8.14
C GLU A 71 -8.71 6.45 8.05
N THR A 72 -8.93 7.64 7.48
CA THR A 72 -10.28 8.21 7.24
C THR A 72 -11.12 7.31 6.34
N LYS A 73 -10.49 6.58 5.41
CA LYS A 73 -11.16 5.64 4.50
C LYS A 73 -11.27 4.22 5.07
N GLY A 74 -10.94 4.03 6.34
CA GLY A 74 -11.08 2.74 7.01
C GLY A 74 -9.96 1.75 6.68
N LEU A 75 -8.72 2.19 6.43
CA LEU A 75 -7.58 1.29 6.28
C LEU A 75 -7.48 0.29 7.44
N ASN A 76 -7.76 0.73 8.67
CA ASN A 76 -7.76 -0.11 9.86
C ASN A 76 -8.81 -1.24 9.83
N GLN A 77 -9.77 -1.17 8.89
CA GLN A 77 -10.79 -2.20 8.66
C GLN A 77 -10.39 -3.16 7.52
N LEU A 78 -9.36 -2.83 6.73
CA LEU A 78 -8.86 -3.68 5.65
C LEU A 78 -8.06 -4.85 6.23
N LYS A 79 -8.68 -6.01 6.31
CA LYS A 79 -7.96 -7.28 6.48
C LYS A 79 -7.44 -7.72 5.13
N TYR A 80 -6.14 -7.98 5.02
CA TYR A 80 -5.60 -8.67 3.85
C TYR A 80 -6.36 -9.99 3.65
N LYS A 81 -6.93 -10.17 2.45
CA LYS A 81 -7.61 -11.40 2.04
C LYS A 81 -7.14 -11.76 0.64
N SER A 82 -6.37 -12.84 0.53
CA SER A 82 -6.13 -13.48 -0.77
C SER A 82 -7.45 -13.93 -1.39
N ALA A 83 -7.54 -13.92 -2.73
CA ALA A 83 -8.74 -14.37 -3.41
C ALA A 83 -9.07 -15.84 -3.03
N PRO A 84 -10.36 -16.19 -2.81
CA PRO A 84 -10.73 -17.54 -2.39
C PRO A 84 -10.23 -18.65 -3.34
N TRP A 85 -10.25 -18.40 -4.65
CA TRP A 85 -9.74 -19.35 -5.66
C TRP A 85 -8.24 -19.61 -5.51
N TYR A 86 -7.46 -18.59 -5.13
CA TYR A 86 -6.02 -18.71 -4.93
C TYR A 86 -5.70 -19.51 -3.67
N ILE A 87 -6.49 -19.36 -2.60
CA ILE A 87 -6.34 -20.19 -1.40
C ILE A 87 -6.76 -21.64 -1.67
N ALA A 88 -7.80 -21.84 -2.49
CA ALA A 88 -8.30 -23.17 -2.83
C ALA A 88 -7.27 -24.02 -3.59
N SER A 89 -6.45 -23.43 -4.46
CA SER A 89 -5.41 -24.14 -5.21
C SER A 89 -4.28 -24.72 -4.35
N PHE A 90 -4.11 -24.27 -3.11
CA PHE A 90 -3.15 -24.85 -2.16
C PHE A 90 -3.71 -26.03 -1.35
N LYS A 91 -5.04 -26.20 -1.31
CA LYS A 91 -5.69 -27.27 -0.54
C LYS A 91 -5.81 -28.59 -1.31
N THR A 92 -5.59 -28.58 -2.62
CA THR A 92 -5.75 -29.76 -3.49
C THR A 92 -4.55 -30.71 -3.50
N GLN A 93 -3.45 -30.38 -2.81
CA GLN A 93 -2.26 -31.25 -2.68
C GLN A 93 -2.12 -31.84 -1.27
N ALA A 94 -3.16 -32.49 -0.75
CA ALA A 94 -2.92 -33.47 0.32
C ALA A 94 -2.19 -34.67 -0.32
N PRO A 95 -1.04 -35.13 0.21
CA PRO A 95 -0.40 -36.33 -0.31
C PRO A 95 -1.38 -37.49 -0.17
N GLY A 96 -1.75 -38.10 -1.30
CA GLY A 96 -2.55 -39.32 -1.32
C GLY A 96 -1.89 -40.41 -0.48
N PRO A 97 -2.66 -41.39 0.02
CA PRO A 97 -2.11 -42.43 0.89
C PRO A 97 -0.97 -43.14 0.15
N ARG A 98 0.20 -43.20 0.81
CA ARG A 98 1.31 -44.06 0.36
C ARG A 98 0.82 -45.51 0.45
N ILE A 99 0.58 -46.10 -0.71
CA ILE A 99 0.44 -47.55 -0.91
C ILE A 99 1.74 -48.27 -0.58
#